data_AF-A0A7J9M153-F1
#
_entry.id   AF-A0A7J9M153-F1
#
_cell.length_a   1.000
_cell.length_b   1.000
_cell.length_c   1.000
_cell.angle_alpha   90.00
_cell.angle_beta   90.00
_cell.angle_gamma   90.00
#
_symmetry.space_group_name_H-M   'P 1'
#
loop_
_entity.id
_entity.type
_entity.pdbx_description
1 polymer ?
#
loop_
_entity_poly.entity_id
_entity_poly.type
_entity_poly.pdbx_seq_one_letter_code
_entity_poly.pdbx_strand_id
1 'polypeptide(L)'
;ESDFGKISVETYLFADIVDAFVAEARACERALIFARSMCSRRLIVEGDSLTVIKNIQKKGNDNSVISSITHHIYNLGLSFETVSYLAVPREANEAAHTLALEGKKQKVCGSWVQGVPASVRLAALKDCSAWFQRS
;
A
#
# COMPACT_ATOMS: atom_id res chain seq x y z
N GLU A 1 17.10 7.06 -20.05
CA GLU A 1 16.16 6.80 -18.95
C GLU A 1 15.42 5.54 -19.30
N SER A 2 15.56 4.49 -18.49
CA SER A 2 14.97 3.18 -18.77
C SER A 2 13.48 3.19 -18.40
N ASP A 3 12.67 2.53 -19.23
CA ASP A 3 11.20 2.34 -19.17
C ASP A 3 10.65 1.64 -17.91
N PHE A 4 11.34 1.75 -16.77
CA PHE A 4 10.76 1.36 -15.48
C PHE A 4 9.81 2.47 -15.05
N GLY A 5 8.53 2.11 -14.90
CA GLY A 5 7.48 3.01 -14.41
C GLY A 5 7.97 3.83 -13.21
N LYS A 6 7.62 5.11 -13.17
CA LYS A 6 8.01 6.03 -12.09
C LYS A 6 7.63 5.45 -10.72
N ILE A 7 8.63 5.11 -9.91
CA ILE A 7 8.42 4.68 -8.53
C ILE A 7 8.30 5.92 -7.65
N SER A 8 7.23 6.00 -6.86
CA SER A 8 7.02 7.03 -5.85
C SER A 8 6.51 6.36 -4.59
N VAL A 9 6.98 6.80 -3.42
CA VAL A 9 6.68 6.15 -2.15
C VAL A 9 6.27 7.16 -1.10
N GLU A 10 5.44 6.73 -0.14
CA GLU A 10 5.02 7.55 0.98
C GLU A 10 5.10 6.71 2.26
N THR A 11 5.75 7.24 3.31
CA THR A 11 5.72 6.66 4.66
C THR A 11 4.92 7.53 5.59
N TYR A 12 4.11 6.88 6.42
CA TYR A 12 3.46 7.52 7.54
C TYR A 12 3.78 6.76 8.82
N LEU A 13 4.16 7.50 9.85
CA LEU A 13 4.36 6.95 11.19
C LEU A 13 3.05 7.08 11.95
N PHE A 14 2.41 5.96 12.21
CA PHE A 14 1.30 5.90 13.15
C PHE A 14 1.87 5.60 14.54
N ALA A 15 1.81 6.59 15.43
CA ALA A 15 2.11 6.37 16.84
C ALA A 15 1.05 5.44 17.45
N ASP A 16 1.48 4.57 18.36
CA ASP A 16 0.61 3.76 19.23
C ASP A 16 -0.33 2.74 18.55
N ILE A 17 -0.04 2.32 17.31
CA ILE A 17 -0.74 1.17 16.72
C ILE A 17 -0.08 -0.13 17.21
N VAL A 18 -0.77 -0.83 18.11
CA VAL A 18 -0.36 -2.16 18.61
C VAL A 18 -0.84 -3.30 17.70
N ASP A 19 -1.91 -3.07 16.95
CA ASP A 19 -2.57 -4.09 16.13
C ASP A 19 -2.08 -4.04 14.66
N ALA A 20 -1.54 -5.16 14.19
CA ALA A 20 -1.03 -5.28 12.83
C ALA A 20 -2.14 -5.09 11.77
N PHE A 21 -3.37 -5.55 11.99
CA PHE A 21 -4.48 -5.34 11.05
C PHE A 21 -4.84 -3.86 10.93
N VAL A 22 -4.79 -3.11 12.03
CA VAL A 22 -5.01 -1.66 12.01
C VAL A 22 -3.88 -0.96 11.25
N ALA A 23 -2.62 -1.38 11.46
CA ALA A 23 -1.48 -0.83 10.74
C ALA A 23 -1.60 -1.07 9.23
N GLU A 24 -1.94 -2.29 8.82
CA GLU A 24 -2.12 -2.67 7.41
C GLU A 24 -3.30 -1.93 6.75
N ALA A 25 -4.43 -1.80 7.45
CA ALA A 25 -5.57 -1.04 6.96
C ALA A 25 -5.20 0.44 6.77
N ARG A 26 -4.47 1.04 7.72
CA ARG A 26 -4.00 2.43 7.62
C ARG A 26 -2.96 2.62 6.53
N ALA A 27 -2.06 1.66 6.31
CA ALA A 27 -1.13 1.68 5.19
C ALA A 27 -1.87 1.70 3.84
N CYS A 28 -2.90 0.87 3.70
CA CYS A 28 -3.76 0.84 2.51
C CYS A 28 -4.50 2.18 2.31
N GLU A 29 -5.09 2.75 3.36
CA GLU A 29 -5.71 4.08 3.32
C GLU A 29 -4.73 5.16 2.81
N ARG A 30 -3.51 5.18 3.35
CA ARG A 30 -2.46 6.11 2.91
C ARG A 30 -2.08 5.90 1.46
N ALA A 31 -1.97 4.66 0.99
CA ALA A 31 -1.68 4.36 -0.41
C ALA A 31 -2.72 4.96 -1.37
N LEU A 32 -4.01 4.90 -1.03
CA LEU A 32 -5.07 5.53 -1.84
C LEU A 32 -4.98 7.06 -1.83
N ILE A 33 -4.78 7.66 -0.65
CA ILE A 33 -4.63 9.12 -0.52
C ILE A 33 -3.44 9.61 -1.34
N PHE A 34 -2.31 8.90 -1.27
CA PHE A 34 -1.11 9.21 -2.03
C PHE A 34 -1.33 9.04 -3.53
N ALA A 35 -1.96 7.94 -3.96
CA ALA A 35 -2.28 7.74 -5.37
C ALA A 35 -3.18 8.86 -5.93
N ARG A 36 -4.13 9.35 -5.13
CA ARG A 36 -4.97 10.49 -5.50
C ARG A 36 -4.18 11.79 -5.60
N SER A 37 -3.25 12.07 -4.69
CA SER A 37 -2.39 13.27 -4.77
C SER A 37 -1.45 13.23 -5.97
N MET A 38 -1.14 12.03 -6.47
CA MET A 38 -0.38 11.79 -7.70
C MET A 38 -1.26 11.82 -8.98
N CYS A 39 -2.53 12.19 -8.87
CA CYS A 39 -3.49 12.25 -9.98
C CYS A 39 -3.69 10.91 -10.72
N SER A 40 -3.42 9.78 -10.07
CA SER A 40 -3.67 8.46 -10.64
C SER A 40 -5.17 8.22 -10.78
N ARG A 41 -5.60 7.71 -11.93
CA ARG A 41 -7.03 7.42 -12.20
C ARG A 41 -7.38 5.94 -12.10
N ARG A 42 -6.38 5.06 -12.27
CA ARG A 42 -6.55 3.60 -12.32
C ARG A 42 -5.55 2.96 -11.38
N LEU A 43 -6.04 2.12 -10.48
CA LEU A 43 -5.25 1.51 -9.42
C LEU A 43 -5.40 0.01 -9.34
N ILE A 44 -4.28 -0.64 -9.01
CA ILE A 44 -4.22 -1.98 -8.44
C ILE A 44 -3.56 -1.80 -7.08
N VAL A 45 -4.28 -2.16 -6.02
CA VAL A 45 -3.82 -2.05 -4.64
C VAL A 45 -3.44 -3.43 -4.15
N GLU A 46 -2.16 -3.65 -3.94
CA GLU A 46 -1.60 -4.92 -3.47
C GLU A 46 -1.27 -4.81 -1.98
N GLY A 47 -1.55 -5.87 -1.22
CA GLY A 47 -1.17 -5.95 0.18
C GLY A 47 -1.15 -7.40 0.68
N ASP A 48 -0.35 -7.66 1.71
CA ASP A 48 -0.18 -9.01 2.28
C ASP A 48 -1.16 -9.37 3.38
N SER A 49 -1.95 -8.40 3.84
CA SER A 49 -3.05 -8.64 4.77
C SER A 49 -4.33 -9.10 4.07
N LEU A 50 -4.48 -10.42 3.92
CA LEU A 50 -5.67 -11.05 3.33
C LEU A 50 -6.98 -10.57 3.98
N THR A 51 -6.97 -10.36 5.30
CA THR A 51 -8.13 -9.88 6.06
C THR A 51 -8.53 -8.47 5.63
N VAL A 52 -7.56 -7.54 5.56
CA VAL A 52 -7.81 -6.15 5.16
C VAL A 52 -8.35 -6.11 3.73
N ILE A 53 -7.69 -6.80 2.79
CA ILE A 53 -8.10 -6.85 1.38
C ILE A 53 -9.52 -7.40 1.23
N LYS A 54 -9.83 -8.53 1.87
CA LYS A 54 -11.17 -9.14 1.80
C LYS A 54 -12.25 -8.25 2.41
N ASN A 55 -11.95 -7.56 3.51
CA ASN A 55 -12.91 -6.69 4.19
C ASN A 55 -13.24 -5.44 3.35
N ILE A 56 -12.24 -4.87 2.67
CA ILE A 56 -12.46 -3.77 1.70
C ILE A 56 -13.35 -4.25 0.54
N GLN A 57 -13.08 -5.44 -0.02
CA GLN A 57 -13.88 -6.01 -1.11
C GLN A 57 -15.33 -6.31 -0.69
N LYS A 58 -15.58 -6.60 0.59
CA LYS A 58 -16.93 -6.74 1.17
C LYS A 58 -17.65 -5.41 1.40
N LYS A 59 -17.08 -4.28 0.95
CA LYS A 59 -17.65 -2.93 1.10
C LYS A 59 -17.82 -2.49 2.56
N GLY A 60 -17.02 -3.05 3.48
CA GLY A 60 -17.13 -2.78 4.91
C GLY A 60 -18.37 -3.39 5.58
N ASN A 61 -19.07 -4.32 4.90
CA ASN A 61 -20.24 -4.99 5.45
C ASN A 61 -19.87 -6.17 6.39
N ASP A 62 -18.81 -5.99 7.17
CA ASP A 62 -18.33 -6.97 8.14
C ASP A 62 -18.33 -6.40 9.56
N ASN A 63 -18.47 -7.27 10.56
CA ASN A 63 -18.47 -6.89 11.98
C ASN A 63 -17.05 -6.87 12.57
N SER A 64 -16.01 -6.63 11.74
CA SER A 64 -14.63 -6.63 12.24
C SER A 64 -14.30 -5.33 12.97
N VAL A 65 -13.26 -5.39 13.82
CA VAL A 65 -12.72 -4.23 14.56
C VAL A 65 -12.25 -3.11 13.61
N ILE A 66 -11.90 -3.47 12.37
CA ILE A 66 -11.41 -2.53 11.34
C ILE A 66 -12.49 -2.14 10.32
N SER A 67 -13.75 -2.55 10.50
CA SER A 67 -14.84 -2.34 9.53
C SER A 67 -15.04 -0.87 9.15
N SER A 68 -14.89 0.04 10.10
CA SER A 68 -14.97 1.49 9.85
C SER A 68 -13.83 1.99 8.94
N ILE A 69 -12.62 1.49 9.14
CA ILE A 69 -11.44 1.83 8.33
C ILE A 69 -11.59 1.22 6.93
N THR A 70 -11.96 -0.05 6.83
CA THR A 70 -12.12 -0.72 5.53
C THR A 70 -13.29 -0.14 4.72
N HIS A 71 -14.37 0.27 5.38
CA HIS A 71 -15.47 1.00 4.73
C HIS A 71 -15.01 2.38 4.21
N HIS A 72 -14.19 3.10 4.98
CA HIS A 72 -13.60 4.35 4.53
C HIS A 72 -12.71 4.16 3.30
N ILE A 73 -11.83 3.15 3.32
CA ILE A 73 -10.96 2.80 2.17
C ILE A 73 -11.79 2.46 0.94
N TYR A 74 -12.86 1.68 1.10
CA TYR A 74 -13.78 1.37 0.01
C TYR A 74 -14.34 2.65 -0.63
N ASN A 75 -14.84 3.59 0.20
CA ASN A 75 -15.38 4.86 -0.28
C ASN A 75 -14.32 5.74 -0.95
N LEU A 76 -13.08 5.78 -0.44
CA LEU A 76 -11.95 6.44 -1.12
C LEU A 76 -11.70 5.84 -2.51
N GLY A 77 -11.78 4.50 -2.61
CA GLY A 77 -11.61 3.75 -3.86
C GLY A 77 -12.61 4.15 -4.95
N LEU A 78 -13.83 4.56 -4.58
CA LEU A 78 -14.86 5.01 -5.53
C LEU A 78 -14.50 6.30 -6.27
N SER A 79 -13.48 7.04 -5.81
CA SER A 79 -13.02 8.26 -6.49
C SER A 79 -12.11 7.99 -7.71
N PHE A 80 -11.68 6.75 -7.91
CA PHE A 80 -10.87 6.33 -9.05
C PHE A 80 -11.75 5.80 -10.19
N GLU A 81 -11.30 5.94 -11.45
CA GLU A 81 -12.00 5.34 -12.60
C GLU A 81 -12.06 3.82 -12.47
N THR A 82 -10.96 3.21 -12.01
CA THR A 82 -10.88 1.78 -11.71
C THR A 82 -9.98 1.55 -10.50
N VAL A 83 -10.42 0.71 -9.57
CA VAL A 83 -9.60 0.23 -8.47
C VAL A 83 -9.83 -1.27 -8.29
N SER A 84 -8.75 -2.04 -8.18
CA SER A 84 -8.79 -3.44 -7.76
C SER A 84 -7.93 -3.64 -6.52
N TYR A 85 -8.29 -4.61 -5.70
CA TYR A 85 -7.56 -4.96 -4.48
C TYR A 85 -7.12 -6.41 -4.57
N LEU A 86 -5.83 -6.66 -4.39
CA LEU A 86 -5.22 -7.97 -4.55
C LEU A 86 -4.43 -8.34 -3.30
N ALA A 87 -4.71 -9.53 -2.78
CA ALA A 87 -3.92 -10.09 -1.70
C ALA A 87 -2.69 -10.78 -2.31
N VAL A 88 -1.50 -10.35 -1.91
CA VAL A 88 -0.23 -10.92 -2.35
C VAL A 88 0.49 -11.57 -1.16
N PRO A 89 1.34 -12.58 -1.35
CA PRO A 89 2.18 -13.05 -0.26
C PRO A 89 3.17 -11.96 0.18
N ARG A 90 3.60 -12.04 1.43
CA ARG A 90 4.55 -11.08 2.01
C ARG A 90 5.85 -10.99 1.20
N GLU A 91 6.30 -12.09 0.60
CA GLU A 91 7.52 -12.15 -0.22
C GLU A 91 7.41 -11.36 -1.53
N ALA A 92 6.19 -11.00 -1.94
CA ALA A 92 5.88 -10.15 -3.07
C ALA A 92 5.45 -8.73 -2.65
N ASN A 93 5.59 -8.40 -1.36
CA ASN A 93 5.32 -7.09 -0.77
C ASN A 93 6.56 -6.54 -0.01
N GLU A 94 7.76 -6.95 -0.43
CA GLU A 94 9.02 -6.58 0.25
C GLU A 94 9.30 -5.08 0.15
N ALA A 95 8.85 -4.42 -0.92
CA ALA A 95 8.99 -2.98 -1.09
C ALA A 95 8.27 -2.19 0.00
N ALA A 96 7.01 -2.53 0.29
CA ALA A 96 6.23 -1.89 1.35
C ALA A 96 6.84 -2.17 2.73
N HIS A 97 7.27 -3.41 2.97
CA HIS A 97 7.94 -3.79 4.22
C HIS A 97 9.24 -3.00 4.45
N THR A 98 10.09 -2.94 3.43
CA THR A 98 11.36 -2.19 3.46
C THR A 98 11.12 -0.71 3.69
N LEU A 99 10.12 -0.14 3.00
CA LEU A 99 9.73 1.26 3.14
C LEU A 99 9.29 1.59 4.57
N ALA A 100 8.49 0.73 5.20
CA ALA A 100 8.07 0.91 6.59
C ALA A 100 9.26 0.89 7.56
N LEU A 101 10.25 0.01 7.34
CA LEU A 101 11.47 -0.05 8.15
C LEU A 101 12.34 1.20 7.98
N GLU A 102 12.51 1.69 6.75
CA GLU A 102 13.25 2.92 6.47
C GLU A 102 12.59 4.13 7.15
N GLY A 103 11.26 4.27 7.02
CA GLY A 103 10.50 5.34 7.68
C GLY A 103 10.64 5.29 9.20
N LYS A 104 10.56 4.09 9.79
CA LYS A 104 10.75 3.88 11.25
C LYS A 104 12.17 4.23 11.70
N LYS A 105 13.19 3.80 10.96
CA LYS A 105 14.60 4.05 11.28
C LYS A 105 14.92 5.54 11.27
N GLN A 106 14.42 6.25 10.27
CA GLN A 106 14.68 7.67 10.09
C GLN A 106 13.78 8.56 10.97
N LYS A 107 12.72 7.98 11.57
CA LYS A 107 11.63 8.72 12.23
C LYS A 107 11.00 9.78 11.30
N VAL A 108 11.00 9.50 10.00
CA VAL A 108 10.49 10.41 8.98
C VAL A 108 9.12 9.93 8.48
N CYS A 109 8.17 10.85 8.50
CA CYS A 109 6.93 10.79 7.74
C CYS A 109 7.11 11.67 6.51
N GLY A 110 6.89 11.15 5.31
CA GLY A 110 7.12 11.91 4.09
C GLY A 110 6.84 11.14 2.81
N SER A 111 6.75 11.90 1.70
CA SER A 111 6.63 11.34 0.36
C SER A 111 7.92 11.57 -0.43
N TRP A 112 8.42 10.50 -1.05
CA TRP A 112 9.54 10.53 -1.98
C TRP A 112 8.98 10.32 -3.39
N VAL A 113 8.73 11.44 -4.07
CA VAL A 113 8.34 11.46 -5.50
C VAL A 113 9.58 11.34 -6.40
N GLN A 114 10.74 11.75 -5.89
CA GLN A 114 12.07 11.58 -6.48
C GLN A 114 13.05 11.20 -5.35
N GLY A 115 14.11 10.44 -5.67
CA GLY A 115 15.11 10.05 -4.66
C GLY A 115 14.67 8.96 -3.68
N VAL A 116 13.86 8.00 -4.16
CA VAL A 116 13.46 6.81 -3.37
C VAL A 116 14.71 6.07 -2.85
N PRO A 117 14.76 5.67 -1.56
CA PRO A 117 15.87 4.92 -1.01
C PRO A 117 16.22 3.68 -1.86
N ALA A 118 17.51 3.43 -2.06
CA ALA A 118 17.96 2.35 -2.94
C ALA A 118 17.47 0.97 -2.47
N SER A 119 17.37 0.75 -1.16
CA SER A 119 16.81 -0.46 -0.55
C SER A 119 15.37 -0.72 -1.03
N VAL A 120 14.51 0.29 -0.95
CA VAL A 120 13.10 0.22 -1.37
C VAL A 120 12.99 0.00 -2.88
N ARG A 121 13.80 0.71 -3.68
CA ARG A 121 13.79 0.54 -5.14
C ARG A 121 14.21 -0.87 -5.57
N LEU A 122 15.23 -1.44 -4.93
CA LEU A 122 15.68 -2.81 -5.21
C LEU A 122 14.61 -3.84 -4.82
N ALA A 123 13.94 -3.64 -3.68
CA ALA A 123 12.82 -4.48 -3.27
C ALA A 123 11.66 -4.41 -4.28
N ALA A 124 11.30 -3.22 -4.76
CA ALA A 124 10.25 -3.07 -5.77
C ALA A 124 10.58 -3.80 -7.09
N LEU A 125 11.84 -3.76 -7.54
CA LEU A 125 12.27 -4.51 -8.74
C LEU A 125 12.17 -6.02 -8.55
N LYS A 126 12.49 -6.51 -7.33
CA LYS A 126 12.34 -7.91 -6.97
C LYS A 126 10.87 -8.33 -6.95
N ASP A 127 9.99 -7.53 -6.33
CA ASP A 127 8.55 -7.78 -6.30
C ASP A 127 7.95 -7.82 -7.71
N CYS A 128 8.33 -6.87 -8.59
CA CYS A 128 7.90 -6.87 -9.99
C CYS A 128 8.34 -8.15 -10.72
N SER A 129 9.57 -8.61 -10.49
CA SER A 129 10.06 -9.85 -11.12
C SER A 129 9.29 -11.09 -10.63
N ALA A 130 8.94 -11.12 -9.34
CA ALA A 130 8.11 -12.19 -8.77
C ALA A 130 6.68 -12.16 -9.32
N TRP A 131 6.13 -10.97 -9.62
CA TRP A 131 4.82 -10.83 -10.24
C TRP A 131 4.77 -11.44 -11.65
N PHE A 132 5.73 -11.10 -12.52
CA PHE A 132 5.78 -11.61 -13.89
C PHE A 132 5.98 -13.13 -13.98
N GLN A 133 6.54 -13.76 -12.95
CA GLN A 133 6.68 -15.22 -12.89
C GLN A 133 5.37 -15.94 -12.49
N ARG A 134 4.36 -15.19 -12.01
CA ARG A 134 3.07 -15.73 -11.54
C ARG A 134 1.93 -15.52 -12.53
N SER A 135 2.10 -14.59 -13.49
CA SER A 135 1.13 -14.20 -14.52
C SER A 135 1.26 -15.01 -15.80
#